data_AF-A0A139H9G8-F1
#
_entry.id   AF-A0A139H9G8-F1
#
_cell.length_a   1.000
_cell.length_b   1.000
_cell.length_c   1.000
_cell.angle_alpha   90.00
_cell.angle_beta   90.00
_cell.angle_gamma   90.00
#
_symmetry.space_group_name_H-M   'P 1'
#
loop_
_entity.id
_entity.type
_entity.pdbx_description
1 polymer ?
#
loop_
_entity_poly.entity_id
_entity_poly.type
_entity_poly.pdbx_seq_one_letter_code
_entity_poly.pdbx_strand_id
1 'polypeptide(L)'
;MQFPLLALAVFGLASAAPHANPEAEPAPVPVQLPASQNTQVQIINLQATIVKLADDIVKTNQDKAKNDYNTAKTQFTNIGNIVKTPTSYQCPPPTSNGRISSAENALIALNTTQNHLSTLSLHLQDTASSNALINSDFCSAYSNLKSINYYIFSILGTPSNGASNSPISLSASPGYDANKLDQTYQSSLVALEALIAALNITGASPQSKDAFQKAEIALESYAQAANHPDVGNCALKTKIRGVRTRQDAVEFVYVVERTVQEVYVDVRAQNGEVEGDFCKIDAYMKGVGGFVGA
;
A
#
# COMPACT_ATOMS: atom_id res chain seq x y z
N MET A 1 -89.20 7.51 -9.78
CA MET A 1 -89.78 6.96 -8.53
C MET A 1 -88.77 7.13 -7.42
N GLN A 2 -89.23 7.57 -6.23
CA GLN A 2 -88.62 7.51 -4.90
C GLN A 2 -87.20 8.07 -4.64
N PHE A 3 -87.16 9.14 -3.83
CA PHE A 3 -86.21 9.35 -2.71
C PHE A 3 -86.87 8.74 -1.42
N PRO A 4 -86.17 8.36 -0.32
CA PRO A 4 -85.16 9.19 0.38
C PRO A 4 -84.03 8.51 1.23
N LEU A 5 -83.01 9.35 1.53
CA LEU A 5 -82.25 9.61 2.78
C LEU A 5 -81.94 8.53 3.84
N LEU A 6 -80.65 8.47 4.23
CA LEU A 6 -80.07 8.64 5.61
C LEU A 6 -78.56 8.31 5.55
N ALA A 7 -77.64 9.26 5.41
CA ALA A 7 -77.04 10.14 6.43
C ALA A 7 -76.40 9.40 7.64
N LEU A 8 -75.06 9.42 7.72
CA LEU A 8 -74.34 10.01 8.85
C LEU A 8 -72.89 10.35 8.46
N ALA A 9 -72.51 11.61 8.73
CA ALA A 9 -71.17 12.20 8.57
C ALA A 9 -70.16 11.62 9.60
N VAL A 10 -68.85 11.86 9.50
CA VAL A 10 -68.18 13.01 10.15
C VAL A 10 -66.66 13.00 9.82
N PHE A 11 -66.18 14.13 9.27
CA PHE A 11 -64.84 14.76 9.30
C PHE A 11 -63.58 13.96 8.85
N GLY A 12 -62.65 14.51 8.05
CA GLY A 12 -62.51 15.89 7.59
C GLY A 12 -61.34 16.11 6.62
N LEU A 13 -61.49 17.22 5.88
CA LEU A 13 -60.50 18.17 5.37
C LEU A 13 -59.28 17.64 4.61
N ALA A 14 -59.33 17.89 3.30
CA ALA A 14 -58.15 18.16 2.50
C ALA A 14 -57.33 19.32 3.11
N SER A 15 -56.05 19.07 3.34
CA SER A 15 -55.04 20.11 3.35
C SER A 15 -53.87 19.62 2.53
N ALA A 16 -53.56 20.36 1.46
CA ALA A 16 -52.29 20.27 0.76
C ALA A 16 -51.16 20.21 1.80
N ALA A 17 -50.35 19.14 1.71
CA ALA A 17 -49.16 19.04 2.54
C ALA A 17 -48.28 20.26 2.26
N PRO A 18 -47.82 20.98 3.29
CA PRO A 18 -46.94 22.10 3.10
C PRO A 18 -45.65 21.58 2.45
N HIS A 19 -45.15 22.33 1.46
CA HIS A 19 -43.77 22.20 1.02
C HIS A 19 -42.88 22.30 2.26
N ALA A 20 -42.44 21.15 2.77
CA ALA A 20 -41.34 21.09 3.69
C ALA A 20 -40.14 21.64 2.92
N ASN A 21 -39.76 22.87 3.28
CA ASN A 21 -38.46 23.45 2.98
C ASN A 21 -37.43 22.38 3.35
N PRO A 22 -36.72 21.74 2.40
CA PRO A 22 -35.55 20.99 2.78
C PRO A 22 -34.64 22.02 3.44
N GLU A 23 -34.38 21.89 4.74
CA GLU A 23 -33.38 22.69 5.42
C GLU A 23 -32.17 22.74 4.48
N ALA A 24 -31.94 23.91 3.89
CA ALA A 24 -30.79 24.14 3.06
C ALA A 24 -29.60 23.82 3.95
N GLU A 25 -28.90 22.72 3.66
CA GLU A 25 -27.63 22.42 4.29
C GLU A 25 -26.82 23.72 4.30
N PRO A 26 -26.23 24.11 5.45
CA PRO A 26 -25.53 25.38 5.54
C PRO A 26 -24.53 25.45 4.40
N ALA A 27 -24.64 26.51 3.58
CA ALA A 27 -23.78 26.71 2.43
C ALA A 27 -22.32 26.50 2.87
N PRO A 28 -21.53 25.70 2.13
CA PRO A 28 -20.18 25.36 2.54
C PRO A 28 -19.41 26.65 2.79
N VAL A 29 -18.87 26.81 4.01
CA VAL A 29 -18.05 27.96 4.37
C VAL A 29 -16.84 27.94 3.42
N PRO A 30 -16.67 28.96 2.56
CA PRO A 30 -15.58 28.93 1.60
C PRO A 30 -14.23 28.88 2.30
N VAL A 31 -13.29 28.14 1.71
CA VAL A 31 -11.90 28.19 2.17
C VAL A 31 -11.40 29.61 1.95
N GLN A 32 -10.77 30.20 2.97
CA GLN A 32 -10.16 31.52 2.82
C GLN A 32 -8.93 31.39 1.90
N LEU A 33 -8.96 32.12 0.78
CA LEU A 33 -7.87 32.14 -0.21
C LEU A 33 -7.23 33.55 -0.27
N PRO A 34 -5.89 33.63 -0.38
CA PRO A 34 -4.95 32.52 -0.27
C PRO A 34 -4.94 31.95 1.16
N ALA A 35 -4.74 30.64 1.26
CA ALA A 35 -4.61 29.95 2.53
C ALA A 35 -3.39 30.47 3.29
N SER A 36 -3.48 30.44 4.61
CA SER A 36 -2.42 30.91 5.50
C SER A 36 -1.11 30.13 5.31
N GLN A 37 0.02 30.77 5.62
CA GLN A 37 1.33 30.12 5.63
C GLN A 37 1.35 28.87 6.53
N ASN A 38 0.61 28.87 7.64
CA ASN A 38 0.48 27.70 8.51
C ASN A 38 -0.17 26.50 7.79
N THR A 39 -1.15 26.74 6.92
CA THR A 39 -1.79 25.68 6.11
C THR A 39 -0.78 25.06 5.14
N GLN A 40 0.03 25.91 4.50
CA GLN A 40 1.08 25.45 3.59
C GLN A 40 2.15 24.62 4.31
N VAL A 41 2.57 25.06 5.50
CA VAL A 41 3.51 24.28 6.34
C VAL A 41 2.94 22.92 6.73
N GLN A 42 1.64 22.83 7.04
CA GLN A 42 1.00 21.54 7.33
C GLN A 42 1.00 20.59 6.13
N ILE A 43 0.76 21.10 4.91
CA ILE A 43 0.83 20.30 3.68
C ILE A 43 2.26 19.81 3.42
N ILE A 44 3.27 20.68 3.58
CA ILE A 44 4.69 20.29 3.43
C ILE A 44 5.07 19.21 4.45
N ASN A 45 4.67 19.37 5.71
CA ASN A 45 4.93 18.38 6.75
C ASN A 45 4.25 17.03 6.45
N LEU A 46 3.03 17.06 5.89
CA LEU A 46 2.35 15.84 5.44
C LEU A 46 3.09 15.19 4.27
N GLN A 47 3.50 15.96 3.26
CA GLN A 47 4.28 15.44 2.14
C GLN A 47 5.59 14.77 2.62
N ALA A 48 6.27 15.36 3.60
CA ALA A 48 7.46 14.77 4.21
C ALA A 48 7.15 13.45 4.95
N THR A 49 6.03 13.37 5.69
CA THR A 49 5.58 12.11 6.30
C THR A 49 5.27 11.05 5.24
N ILE A 50 4.65 11.43 4.11
CA ILE A 50 4.37 10.50 3.01
C ILE A 50 5.67 9.95 2.39
N VAL A 51 6.72 10.78 2.25
CA VAL A 51 8.05 10.31 1.80
C VAL A 51 8.61 9.27 2.77
N LYS A 52 8.57 9.53 4.08
CA LYS A 52 9.07 8.58 5.09
C LYS A 52 8.26 7.29 5.09
N LEU A 53 6.95 7.39 4.97
CA LEU A 53 6.08 6.22 4.85
C LEU A 53 6.42 5.36 3.62
N ALA A 54 6.69 5.99 2.47
CA ALA A 54 7.14 5.28 1.28
C ALA A 54 8.51 4.60 1.50
N ASP A 55 9.45 5.29 2.16
CA ASP A 55 10.75 4.74 2.54
C ASP A 55 10.62 3.54 3.50
N ASP A 56 9.72 3.61 4.49
CA ASP A 56 9.45 2.52 5.41
C ASP A 56 8.77 1.32 4.74
N ILE A 57 7.90 1.55 3.75
CA ILE A 57 7.33 0.48 2.92
C ILE A 57 8.43 -0.21 2.11
N VAL A 58 9.30 0.56 1.44
CA VAL A 58 10.46 0.04 0.69
C VAL A 58 11.39 -0.76 1.60
N LYS A 59 11.65 -0.24 2.79
CA LYS A 59 12.46 -0.90 3.81
C LYS A 59 11.69 -1.96 4.57
N THR A 60 10.47 -2.33 4.19
CA THR A 60 9.62 -3.31 4.89
C THR A 60 9.60 -3.13 6.42
N ASN A 61 9.64 -1.88 6.90
CA ASN A 61 9.68 -1.52 8.31
C ASN A 61 8.26 -1.25 8.81
N GLN A 62 7.55 -2.30 9.22
CA GLN A 62 6.13 -2.19 9.54
C GLN A 62 5.85 -1.22 10.70
N ASP A 63 6.64 -1.25 11.78
CA ASP A 63 6.36 -0.43 12.96
C ASP A 63 6.47 1.06 12.64
N LYS A 64 7.51 1.44 11.87
CA LYS A 64 7.64 2.81 11.39
C LYS A 64 6.58 3.16 10.35
N ALA A 65 6.29 2.27 9.40
CA ALA A 65 5.22 2.47 8.42
C ALA A 65 3.83 2.66 9.08
N LYS A 66 3.52 1.90 10.14
CA LYS A 66 2.29 2.09 10.94
C LYS A 66 2.26 3.45 11.61
N ASN A 67 3.38 3.84 12.25
CA ASN A 67 3.50 5.12 12.92
C ASN A 67 3.34 6.29 11.94
N ASP A 68 4.02 6.23 10.79
CA ASP A 68 4.02 7.28 9.78
C ASP A 68 2.67 7.36 9.07
N TYR A 69 2.01 6.22 8.82
CA TYR A 69 0.62 6.20 8.34
C TYR A 69 -0.35 6.87 9.31
N ASN A 70 -0.26 6.56 10.61
CA ASN A 70 -1.12 7.16 11.63
C ASN A 70 -0.84 8.66 11.79
N THR A 71 0.43 9.06 11.66
CA THR A 71 0.85 10.46 11.65
C THR A 71 0.27 11.20 10.44
N ALA A 72 0.40 10.62 9.24
CA ALA A 72 -0.15 11.18 8.01
C ALA A 72 -1.68 11.32 8.09
N LYS A 73 -2.39 10.30 8.62
CA LYS A 73 -3.83 10.34 8.84
C LYS A 73 -4.25 11.48 9.77
N THR A 74 -3.48 11.73 10.82
CA THR A 74 -3.72 12.84 11.75
C THR A 74 -3.48 14.19 11.07
N GLN A 75 -2.40 14.33 10.32
CA GLN A 75 -2.09 15.53 9.54
C GLN A 75 -3.18 15.83 8.48
N PHE A 76 -3.69 14.80 7.79
CA PHE A 76 -4.83 14.93 6.89
C PHE A 76 -6.09 15.42 7.60
N THR A 77 -6.37 14.93 8.81
CA THR A 77 -7.50 15.40 9.61
C THR A 77 -7.38 16.89 9.95
N ASN A 78 -6.18 17.34 10.31
CA ASN A 78 -5.89 18.74 10.60
C ASN A 78 -6.08 19.63 9.36
N ILE A 79 -5.57 19.21 8.20
CA ILE A 79 -5.77 19.93 6.93
C ILE A 79 -7.26 19.93 6.54
N GLY A 80 -7.95 18.79 6.72
CA GLY A 80 -9.39 18.63 6.48
C GLY A 80 -10.24 19.66 7.24
N ASN A 81 -9.89 19.92 8.50
CA ASN A 81 -10.55 20.93 9.33
C ASN A 81 -10.35 22.37 8.81
N ILE A 82 -9.30 22.62 8.03
CA ILE A 82 -9.01 23.92 7.41
C ILE A 82 -9.73 24.04 6.06
N VAL A 83 -9.68 22.99 5.23
CA VAL A 83 -10.34 22.98 3.91
C VAL A 83 -11.85 22.80 4.01
N LYS A 84 -12.39 22.49 5.21
CA LYS A 84 -13.81 22.36 5.56
C LYS A 84 -14.65 21.80 4.41
N THR A 85 -14.51 20.50 4.18
CA THR A 85 -15.61 19.72 3.61
C THR A 85 -16.80 19.84 4.57
N PRO A 86 -18.01 20.20 4.09
CA PRO A 86 -19.18 20.26 4.96
C PRO A 86 -19.34 18.90 5.64
N THR A 87 -19.87 18.91 6.86
CA THR A 87 -20.10 17.73 7.71
C THR A 87 -20.96 16.62 7.06
N SER A 88 -21.45 16.81 5.84
CA SER A 88 -22.10 15.81 5.00
C SER A 88 -21.26 15.27 3.82
N TYR A 89 -20.16 15.92 3.41
CA TYR A 89 -19.27 15.42 2.37
C TYR A 89 -18.10 14.64 2.98
N GLN A 90 -18.39 13.42 3.42
CA GLN A 90 -17.35 12.42 3.63
C GLN A 90 -16.67 12.21 2.28
N CYS A 91 -15.34 12.41 2.20
CA CYS A 91 -14.60 11.98 1.02
C CYS A 91 -15.04 10.55 0.69
N PRO A 92 -15.44 10.28 -0.57
CA PRO A 92 -16.05 9.01 -0.91
C PRO A 92 -15.17 7.88 -0.39
N PRO A 93 -15.74 6.86 0.28
CA PRO A 93 -14.93 5.75 0.74
C PRO A 93 -14.16 5.19 -0.46
N PRO A 94 -12.90 4.77 -0.28
CA PRO A 94 -12.21 4.06 -1.35
C PRO A 94 -13.14 2.92 -1.80
N THR A 95 -13.39 2.81 -3.10
CA THR A 95 -14.22 1.72 -3.65
C THR A 95 -13.65 0.39 -3.16
N SER A 96 -14.47 -0.66 -2.96
CA SER A 96 -13.98 -1.94 -2.40
C SER A 96 -12.89 -2.61 -3.24
N ASN A 97 -12.75 -2.23 -4.52
CA ASN A 97 -11.65 -2.61 -5.42
C ASN A 97 -10.36 -1.80 -5.19
N GLY A 98 -10.38 -0.81 -4.31
CA GLY A 98 -9.27 0.04 -3.89
C GLY A 98 -8.56 -0.44 -2.62
N ARG A 99 -8.75 -1.70 -2.22
CA ARG A 99 -7.87 -2.32 -1.22
C ARG A 99 -6.54 -2.66 -1.89
N ILE A 100 -5.52 -1.88 -1.57
CA ILE A 100 -4.17 -2.16 -2.05
C ILE A 100 -3.58 -3.28 -1.19
N SER A 101 -3.06 -4.30 -1.85
CA SER A 101 -2.47 -5.48 -1.22
C SER A 101 -1.02 -5.75 -1.63
N SER A 102 -0.41 -4.92 -2.47
CA SER A 102 0.99 -5.05 -2.89
C SER A 102 1.80 -3.79 -2.62
N ALA A 103 3.13 -3.95 -2.49
CA ALA A 103 4.06 -2.86 -2.23
C ALA A 103 4.05 -1.82 -3.34
N GLU A 104 4.07 -2.29 -4.60
CA GLU A 104 4.06 -1.45 -5.79
C GLU A 104 2.84 -0.53 -5.82
N ASN A 105 1.64 -1.10 -5.67
CA ASN A 105 0.40 -0.32 -5.68
C ASN A 105 0.33 0.63 -4.49
N ALA A 106 0.91 0.26 -3.32
CA ALA A 106 0.97 1.15 -2.17
C ALA A 106 1.86 2.37 -2.46
N LEU A 107 3.03 2.17 -3.08
CA LEU A 107 3.91 3.26 -3.46
C LEU A 107 3.33 4.13 -4.58
N ILE A 108 2.62 3.54 -5.56
CA ILE A 108 1.87 4.30 -6.57
C ILE A 108 0.82 5.19 -5.89
N ALA A 109 0.05 4.65 -4.94
CA ALA A 109 -0.95 5.42 -4.21
C ALA A 109 -0.33 6.55 -3.37
N LEU A 110 0.83 6.31 -2.74
CA LEU A 110 1.57 7.36 -2.02
C LEU A 110 2.09 8.45 -2.96
N ASN A 111 2.64 8.09 -4.12
CA ASN A 111 3.08 9.06 -5.13
C ASN A 111 1.90 9.90 -5.65
N THR A 112 0.77 9.26 -5.97
CA THR A 112 -0.48 9.94 -6.35
C THR A 112 -0.98 10.84 -5.22
N THR A 113 -0.87 10.42 -3.96
CA THR A 113 -1.18 11.24 -2.79
C THR A 113 -0.32 12.51 -2.77
N GLN A 114 0.99 12.39 -2.99
CA GLN A 114 1.89 13.55 -3.03
C GLN A 114 1.57 14.51 -4.18
N ASN A 115 1.23 13.99 -5.36
CA ASN A 115 0.83 14.79 -6.50
C ASN A 115 -0.42 15.62 -6.19
N HIS A 116 -1.46 15.00 -5.61
CA HIS A 116 -2.66 15.74 -5.20
C HIS A 116 -2.38 16.73 -4.06
N LEU A 117 -1.48 16.44 -3.12
CA LEU A 117 -1.08 17.40 -2.10
C LEU A 117 -0.34 18.62 -2.69
N SER A 118 0.49 18.41 -3.72
CA SER A 118 1.14 19.50 -4.45
C SER A 118 0.12 20.36 -5.19
N THR A 119 -0.83 19.75 -5.89
CA THR A 119 -1.91 20.48 -6.57
C THR A 119 -2.81 21.21 -5.57
N LEU A 120 -3.14 20.59 -4.43
CA LEU A 120 -3.88 21.21 -3.35
C LEU A 120 -3.15 22.46 -2.82
N SER A 121 -1.84 22.36 -2.59
CA SER A 121 -1.01 23.51 -2.15
C SER A 121 -1.12 24.68 -3.14
N LEU A 122 -1.05 24.41 -4.44
CA LEU A 122 -1.22 25.42 -5.51
C LEU A 122 -2.61 26.05 -5.50
N HIS A 123 -3.67 25.25 -5.49
CA HIS A 123 -5.05 25.76 -5.46
C HIS A 123 -5.37 26.55 -4.19
N LEU A 124 -4.76 26.17 -3.06
CA LEU A 124 -4.87 26.92 -1.82
C LEU A 124 -4.13 28.27 -1.85
N GLN A 125 -3.27 28.55 -2.84
CA GLN A 125 -2.62 29.86 -2.99
C GLN A 125 -3.26 30.72 -4.08
N ASP A 126 -4.05 30.13 -4.97
CA ASP A 126 -4.69 30.84 -6.06
C ASP A 126 -6.06 31.38 -5.63
N THR A 127 -6.22 32.71 -5.63
CA THR A 127 -7.48 33.38 -5.29
C THR A 127 -8.62 33.09 -6.27
N ALA A 128 -8.33 32.58 -7.47
CA ALA A 128 -9.32 32.17 -8.48
C ALA A 128 -9.76 30.71 -8.33
N SER A 129 -9.11 29.93 -7.45
CA SER A 129 -9.45 28.51 -7.27
C SER A 129 -10.81 28.32 -6.62
N SER A 130 -11.50 27.26 -7.03
CA SER A 130 -12.82 26.91 -6.49
C SER A 130 -12.72 25.91 -5.34
N ASN A 131 -13.67 25.96 -4.40
CA ASN A 131 -13.78 24.97 -3.34
C ASN A 131 -13.95 23.54 -3.90
N ALA A 132 -14.54 23.38 -5.08
CA ALA A 132 -14.70 22.08 -5.72
C ALA A 132 -13.35 21.45 -6.08
N LEU A 133 -12.41 22.24 -6.63
CA LEU A 133 -11.06 21.78 -6.95
C LEU A 133 -10.27 21.44 -5.68
N ILE A 134 -10.29 22.35 -4.70
CA ILE A 134 -9.62 22.15 -3.40
C ILE A 134 -10.12 20.87 -2.71
N ASN A 135 -11.44 20.66 -2.69
CA ASN A 135 -12.04 19.46 -2.11
C ASN A 135 -11.71 18.19 -2.91
N SER A 136 -11.71 18.28 -4.23
CA SER A 136 -11.35 17.16 -5.11
C SER A 136 -9.91 16.70 -4.86
N ASP A 137 -8.95 17.63 -4.79
CA ASP A 137 -7.55 17.29 -4.52
C ASP A 137 -7.36 16.73 -3.13
N PHE A 138 -7.95 17.37 -2.11
CA PHE A 138 -7.87 16.88 -0.74
C PHE A 138 -8.46 15.47 -0.60
N CYS A 139 -9.67 15.24 -1.13
CA CYS A 139 -10.32 13.94 -1.03
C CYS A 139 -9.62 12.86 -1.86
N SER A 140 -9.03 13.21 -3.00
CA SER A 140 -8.23 12.27 -3.80
C SER A 140 -6.96 11.87 -3.04
N ALA A 141 -6.24 12.83 -2.47
CA ALA A 141 -5.07 12.57 -1.64
C ALA A 141 -5.43 11.69 -0.42
N TYR A 142 -6.50 12.05 0.31
CA TYR A 142 -6.95 11.32 1.49
C TYR A 142 -7.36 9.87 1.16
N SER A 143 -8.10 9.69 0.06
CA SER A 143 -8.59 8.36 -0.34
C SER A 143 -7.45 7.44 -0.79
N ASN A 144 -6.45 7.98 -1.47
CA ASN A 144 -5.23 7.26 -1.85
C ASN A 144 -4.35 6.91 -0.65
N LEU A 145 -4.25 7.77 0.37
CA LEU A 145 -3.61 7.35 1.62
C LEU A 145 -4.42 6.21 2.26
N LYS A 146 -5.74 6.35 2.37
CA LYS A 146 -6.58 5.37 3.07
C LYS A 146 -6.57 3.98 2.40
N SER A 147 -6.42 3.90 1.08
CA SER A 147 -6.41 2.64 0.33
C SER A 147 -5.24 1.72 0.69
N ILE A 148 -4.11 2.25 1.17
CA ILE A 148 -2.94 1.45 1.55
C ILE A 148 -3.03 0.87 2.97
N ASN A 149 -4.07 1.21 3.74
CA ASN A 149 -4.21 0.77 5.13
C ASN A 149 -4.13 -0.76 5.25
N TYR A 150 -4.84 -1.47 4.37
CA TYR A 150 -4.85 -2.92 4.38
C TYR A 150 -3.44 -3.49 4.17
N TYR A 151 -2.71 -2.96 3.19
CA TYR A 151 -1.32 -3.33 2.95
C TYR A 151 -0.46 -3.14 4.20
N ILE A 152 -0.42 -1.94 4.80
CA ILE A 152 0.45 -1.65 5.96
C ILE A 152 0.13 -2.54 7.17
N PHE A 153 -1.16 -2.68 7.49
CA PHE A 153 -1.59 -3.32 8.73
C PHE A 153 -1.77 -4.84 8.60
N SER A 154 -2.00 -5.35 7.39
CA SER A 154 -2.36 -6.76 7.17
C SER A 154 -1.37 -7.52 6.29
N ILE A 155 -0.60 -6.85 5.44
CA ILE A 155 0.34 -7.49 4.49
C ILE A 155 1.79 -7.21 4.86
N LEU A 156 2.17 -5.94 5.04
CA LEU A 156 3.53 -5.50 5.33
C LEU A 156 4.09 -6.04 6.66
N GLY A 157 3.22 -6.49 7.57
CA GLY A 157 3.71 -7.18 8.76
C GLY A 157 2.64 -7.91 9.54
N THR A 158 2.16 -9.00 8.97
CA THR A 158 2.07 -10.18 9.82
C THR A 158 3.50 -10.55 10.26
N PRO A 159 3.72 -11.11 11.46
CA PRO A 159 5.00 -11.73 11.82
C PRO A 159 5.51 -12.68 10.74
N SER A 160 4.59 -13.24 9.94
CA SER A 160 4.88 -14.06 8.79
C SER A 160 5.39 -13.34 7.54
N ASN A 161 5.16 -12.04 7.32
CA ASN A 161 5.38 -11.38 6.02
C ASN A 161 6.31 -10.15 6.07
N GLY A 162 6.78 -9.74 7.25
CA GLY A 162 7.85 -8.76 7.39
C GLY A 162 9.23 -9.41 7.39
N ALA A 163 10.28 -8.69 7.00
CA ALA A 163 11.67 -9.15 7.08
C ALA A 163 12.18 -9.42 8.52
N SER A 164 11.30 -9.34 9.51
CA SER A 164 11.55 -9.64 10.93
C SER A 164 11.22 -11.09 11.30
N ASN A 165 11.22 -12.02 10.33
CA ASN A 165 11.36 -13.43 10.66
C ASN A 165 12.79 -13.65 11.15
N SER A 166 12.97 -13.66 12.47
CA SER A 166 14.12 -14.37 13.04
C SER A 166 14.12 -15.76 12.43
N PRO A 167 15.28 -16.30 12.00
CA PRO A 167 15.35 -17.63 11.41
C PRO A 167 14.57 -18.56 12.32
N ILE A 168 13.67 -19.33 11.72
CA ILE A 168 12.89 -20.37 12.41
C ILE A 168 13.90 -21.12 13.26
N SER A 169 13.89 -20.88 14.58
CA SER A 169 14.89 -21.46 15.45
C SER A 169 14.81 -22.96 15.23
N LEU A 170 15.94 -23.57 14.86
CA LEU A 170 16.13 -25.00 14.66
C LEU A 170 15.46 -25.80 15.78
N SER A 171 14.16 -26.08 15.64
CA SER A 171 13.51 -27.11 16.43
C SER A 171 13.95 -28.42 15.78
N ALA A 172 14.66 -29.23 16.55
CA ALA A 172 15.41 -30.42 16.17
C ALA A 172 14.57 -31.59 15.61
N SER A 173 13.69 -31.33 14.65
CA SER A 173 13.04 -32.35 13.83
C SER A 173 13.25 -32.02 12.36
N PRO A 174 13.90 -32.91 11.58
CA PRO A 174 13.93 -32.80 10.14
C PRO A 174 12.52 -33.16 9.65
N GLY A 175 11.70 -32.14 9.40
CA GLY A 175 10.32 -32.34 9.02
C GLY A 175 9.72 -31.07 8.46
N TYR A 176 9.14 -31.21 7.27
CA TYR A 176 8.32 -30.23 6.59
C TYR A 176 7.25 -29.62 7.51
N ASP A 177 7.28 -28.30 7.72
CA ASP A 177 6.23 -27.55 8.43
C ASP A 177 5.46 -26.66 7.43
N ALA A 178 4.31 -27.17 6.99
CA ALA A 178 3.46 -26.50 6.02
C ALA A 178 3.01 -25.09 6.44
N ASN A 179 2.89 -24.82 7.75
CA ASN A 179 2.47 -23.51 8.24
C ASN A 179 3.61 -22.50 8.16
N LYS A 180 4.86 -22.94 8.39
CA LYS A 180 6.04 -22.08 8.25
C LYS A 180 6.38 -21.81 6.79
N LEU A 181 6.19 -22.78 5.91
CA LEU A 181 6.40 -22.59 4.48
C LEU A 181 5.50 -21.49 3.91
N ASP A 182 4.20 -21.56 4.19
CA ASP A 182 3.21 -20.59 3.69
C ASP A 182 3.52 -19.17 4.15
N GLN A 183 3.84 -19.02 5.44
CA GLN A 183 4.27 -17.76 6.03
C GLN A 183 5.54 -17.23 5.35
N THR A 184 6.56 -18.07 5.21
CA THR A 184 7.86 -17.62 4.69
C THR A 184 7.78 -17.30 3.19
N TYR A 185 6.98 -18.02 2.42
CA TYR A 185 6.67 -17.72 1.02
C TYR A 185 6.07 -16.31 0.87
N GLN A 186 5.07 -15.98 1.67
CA GLN A 186 4.45 -14.65 1.65
C GLN A 186 5.46 -13.56 2.02
N SER A 187 6.35 -13.81 3.00
CA SER A 187 7.46 -12.88 3.30
C SER A 187 8.40 -12.66 2.13
N SER A 188 8.75 -13.71 1.40
CA SER A 188 9.64 -13.61 0.24
C SER A 188 9.00 -12.76 -0.85
N LEU A 189 7.71 -12.98 -1.16
CA LEU A 189 6.99 -12.17 -2.15
C LEU A 189 6.95 -10.70 -1.74
N VAL A 190 6.60 -10.38 -0.50
CA VAL A 190 6.55 -8.98 -0.02
C VAL A 190 7.92 -8.31 -0.12
N ALA A 191 9.01 -9.02 0.23
CA ALA A 191 10.35 -8.46 0.14
C ALA A 191 10.82 -8.26 -1.31
N LEU A 192 10.46 -9.16 -2.22
CA LEU A 192 10.74 -9.04 -3.66
C LEU A 192 9.95 -7.90 -4.30
N GLU A 193 8.66 -7.77 -3.98
CA GLU A 193 7.83 -6.63 -4.41
C GLU A 193 8.43 -5.30 -3.92
N ALA A 194 8.87 -5.24 -2.66
CA ALA A 194 9.50 -4.05 -2.10
C ALA A 194 10.82 -3.72 -2.83
N LEU A 195 11.63 -4.71 -3.17
CA LEU A 195 12.86 -4.54 -3.96
C LEU A 195 12.55 -4.03 -5.38
N ILE A 196 11.58 -4.63 -6.08
CA ILE A 196 11.13 -4.15 -7.41
C ILE A 196 10.74 -2.68 -7.32
N ALA A 197 9.96 -2.32 -6.30
CA ALA A 197 9.49 -0.97 -6.12
C ALA A 197 10.64 0.02 -5.79
N ALA A 198 11.58 -0.38 -4.93
CA ALA A 198 12.79 0.38 -4.62
C ALA A 198 13.63 0.65 -5.87
N LEU A 199 13.86 -0.40 -6.68
CA LEU A 199 14.60 -0.31 -7.93
C LEU A 199 13.91 0.62 -8.92
N ASN A 200 12.59 0.51 -9.08
CA ASN A 200 11.82 1.35 -9.99
C ASN A 200 11.86 2.83 -9.61
N ILE A 201 11.75 3.14 -8.31
CA ILE A 201 11.67 4.52 -7.81
C ILE A 201 13.07 5.16 -7.71
N THR A 202 14.04 4.43 -7.16
CA THR A 202 15.32 5.02 -6.74
C THR A 202 16.53 4.48 -7.49
N GLY A 203 16.40 3.39 -8.26
CA GLY A 203 17.52 2.78 -8.99
C GLY A 203 18.56 2.15 -8.06
N ALA A 204 19.85 2.23 -8.42
CA ALA A 204 20.94 1.83 -7.55
C ALA A 204 21.13 2.88 -6.43
N SER A 205 20.52 2.62 -5.28
CA SER A 205 20.45 3.55 -4.15
C SER A 205 20.65 2.81 -2.82
N PRO A 206 20.97 3.53 -1.72
CA PRO A 206 20.97 2.93 -0.38
C PRO A 206 19.65 2.24 -0.03
N GLN A 207 18.51 2.78 -0.47
CA GLN A 207 17.19 2.19 -0.25
C GLN A 207 17.03 0.86 -0.99
N SER A 208 17.47 0.78 -2.25
CA SER A 208 17.45 -0.47 -3.02
C SER A 208 18.41 -1.49 -2.45
N LYS A 209 19.55 -1.06 -1.89
CA LYS A 209 20.48 -1.93 -1.18
C LYS A 209 19.86 -2.50 0.09
N ASP A 210 19.19 -1.67 0.89
CA ASP A 210 18.49 -2.12 2.10
C ASP A 210 17.36 -3.11 1.74
N ALA A 211 16.56 -2.78 0.72
CA ALA A 211 15.50 -3.66 0.23
C ALA A 211 16.06 -5.00 -0.30
N PHE A 212 17.19 -4.95 -1.01
CA PHE A 212 17.88 -6.14 -1.51
C PHE A 212 18.32 -7.07 -0.37
N GLN A 213 18.99 -6.54 0.64
CA GLN A 213 19.42 -7.32 1.80
C GLN A 213 18.25 -8.00 2.51
N LYS A 214 17.10 -7.33 2.57
CA LYS A 214 15.88 -7.89 3.16
C LYS A 214 15.27 -9.00 2.30
N ALA A 215 15.25 -8.84 0.98
CA ALA A 215 14.81 -9.88 0.07
C ALA A 215 15.72 -11.11 0.16
N GLU A 216 17.04 -10.92 0.22
CA GLU A 216 18.03 -11.99 0.37
C GLU A 216 17.79 -12.82 1.64
N ILE A 217 17.64 -12.17 2.80
CA ILE A 217 17.35 -12.84 4.08
C ILE A 217 16.02 -13.61 4.04
N ALA A 218 14.98 -13.03 3.44
CA ALA A 218 13.68 -13.68 3.33
C ALA A 218 13.73 -14.92 2.42
N LEU A 219 14.49 -14.86 1.32
CA LEU A 219 14.70 -15.99 0.42
C LEU A 219 15.52 -17.10 1.07
N GLU A 220 16.56 -16.76 1.83
CA GLU A 220 17.36 -17.74 2.58
C GLU A 220 16.50 -18.46 3.61
N SER A 221 15.69 -17.72 4.36
CA SER A 221 14.74 -18.29 5.32
C SER A 221 13.72 -19.21 4.64
N TYR A 222 13.24 -18.82 3.46
CA TYR A 222 12.32 -19.63 2.66
C TYR A 222 12.96 -20.93 2.19
N ALA A 223 14.21 -20.88 1.69
CA ALA A 223 14.96 -22.04 1.29
C ALA A 223 15.17 -23.03 2.45
N GLN A 224 15.49 -22.53 3.65
CA GLN A 224 15.60 -23.35 4.85
C GLN A 224 14.26 -24.01 5.23
N ALA A 225 13.14 -23.27 5.14
CA ALA A 225 11.80 -23.77 5.44
C ALA A 225 11.26 -24.77 4.40
N ALA A 226 11.71 -24.67 3.15
CA ALA A 226 11.29 -25.53 2.03
C ALA A 226 11.98 -26.91 1.97
N ASN A 227 12.82 -27.24 2.98
CA ASN A 227 13.54 -28.52 3.22
C ASN A 227 14.97 -28.64 2.65
N HIS A 228 15.93 -27.90 3.23
CA HIS A 228 17.36 -28.08 2.93
C HIS A 228 18.02 -29.17 3.81
N PRO A 229 18.69 -30.18 3.23
CA PRO A 229 20.06 -30.54 3.69
C PRO A 229 21.17 -30.39 2.64
N ASP A 230 20.87 -30.45 1.35
CA ASP A 230 21.83 -30.26 0.25
C ASP A 230 21.14 -29.57 -0.95
N VAL A 231 20.93 -28.25 -0.93
CA VAL A 231 20.78 -27.49 -2.22
C VAL A 231 22.05 -27.63 -3.09
N GLY A 232 23.05 -28.38 -2.59
CA GLY A 232 24.27 -28.73 -3.26
C GLY A 232 25.22 -27.55 -3.24
N ASN A 233 26.51 -27.83 -3.42
CA ASN A 233 27.45 -26.76 -3.71
C ASN A 233 27.11 -26.21 -5.09
N CYS A 234 26.28 -25.18 -5.13
CA CYS A 234 25.85 -24.59 -6.38
C CYS A 234 27.00 -23.77 -6.96
N ALA A 235 27.86 -24.47 -7.69
CA ALA A 235 28.68 -23.81 -8.69
C ALA A 235 27.69 -23.05 -9.59
N LEU A 236 27.77 -21.72 -9.63
CA LEU A 236 27.06 -20.89 -10.60
C LEU A 236 27.45 -21.37 -12.01
N LYS A 237 26.75 -22.41 -12.50
CA LYS A 237 27.02 -23.03 -13.79
C LYS A 237 26.61 -22.09 -14.92
N THR A 238 25.66 -21.21 -14.65
CA THR A 238 25.18 -20.19 -15.56
C THR A 238 25.89 -18.88 -15.29
N LYS A 239 26.76 -18.45 -16.22
CA LYS A 239 27.20 -17.07 -16.29
C LYS A 239 26.02 -16.20 -16.68
N ILE A 240 25.38 -15.60 -15.70
CA ILE A 240 24.42 -14.52 -15.91
C ILE A 240 25.18 -13.28 -16.34
N ARG A 241 24.61 -12.56 -17.30
CA ARG A 241 25.08 -11.23 -17.64
C ARG A 241 24.93 -10.36 -16.39
N GLY A 242 25.99 -9.62 -16.03
CA GLY A 242 25.89 -8.62 -14.98
C GLY A 242 24.77 -7.63 -15.32
N VAL A 243 23.97 -7.28 -14.32
CA VAL A 243 22.93 -6.26 -14.41
C VAL A 243 23.60 -4.92 -14.68
N ARG A 244 23.22 -4.24 -15.77
CA ARG A 244 23.82 -2.95 -16.15
C ARG A 244 22.83 -1.79 -16.06
N THR A 245 21.54 -2.10 -16.15
CA THR A 245 20.48 -1.10 -16.09
C THR A 245 19.52 -1.41 -14.97
N ARG A 246 18.80 -0.37 -14.52
CA ARG A 246 17.66 -0.53 -13.60
C ARG A 246 16.65 -1.55 -14.12
N GLN A 247 16.37 -1.52 -15.42
CA GLN A 247 15.38 -2.39 -16.02
C GLN A 247 15.83 -3.86 -16.00
N ASP A 248 17.11 -4.13 -16.28
CA ASP A 248 17.70 -5.47 -16.14
C ASP A 248 17.53 -5.99 -14.71
N ALA A 249 17.74 -5.11 -13.70
CA ALA A 249 17.63 -5.47 -12.29
C ALA A 249 16.20 -5.87 -11.94
N VAL A 250 15.22 -5.04 -12.34
CA VAL A 250 13.79 -5.28 -12.11
C VAL A 250 13.34 -6.59 -12.77
N GLU A 251 13.74 -6.83 -14.02
CA GLU A 251 13.42 -8.07 -14.74
C GLU A 251 13.99 -9.30 -14.05
N PHE A 252 15.21 -9.21 -13.50
CA PHE A 252 15.81 -10.31 -12.75
C PHE A 252 15.03 -10.62 -11.47
N VAL A 253 14.56 -9.60 -10.74
CA VAL A 253 13.74 -9.81 -9.54
C VAL A 253 12.39 -10.45 -9.89
N TYR A 254 11.75 -10.08 -11.00
CA TYR A 254 10.54 -10.77 -11.48
C TYR A 254 10.76 -12.24 -11.83
N VAL A 255 11.96 -12.60 -12.33
CA VAL A 255 12.29 -14.02 -12.55
C VAL A 255 12.44 -14.75 -11.22
N VAL A 256 13.07 -14.12 -10.22
CA VAL A 256 13.19 -14.68 -8.87
C VAL A 256 11.80 -14.90 -8.26
N GLU A 257 10.93 -13.91 -8.30
CA GLU A 257 9.56 -13.98 -7.78
C GLU A 257 8.80 -15.17 -8.37
N ARG A 258 8.83 -15.33 -9.70
CA ARG A 258 8.17 -16.44 -10.38
C ARG A 258 8.75 -17.80 -9.98
N THR A 259 10.07 -17.88 -9.86
CA THR A 259 10.76 -19.11 -9.45
C THR A 259 10.40 -19.48 -8.01
N VAL A 260 10.25 -18.52 -7.09
CA VAL A 260 9.77 -18.74 -5.72
C VAL A 260 8.33 -19.29 -5.70
N GLN A 261 7.46 -18.79 -6.57
CA GLN A 261 6.08 -19.28 -6.71
C GLN A 261 6.05 -20.72 -7.23
N GLU A 262 6.86 -21.03 -8.24
CA GLU A 262 7.02 -22.40 -8.79
C GLU A 262 7.49 -23.36 -7.69
N VAL A 263 8.56 -22.99 -6.98
CA VAL A 263 9.10 -23.75 -5.83
C VAL A 263 8.04 -23.99 -4.75
N TYR A 264 7.25 -22.99 -4.40
CA TYR A 264 6.18 -23.16 -3.40
C TYR A 264 5.16 -24.22 -3.81
N VAL A 265 4.72 -24.17 -5.07
CA VAL A 265 3.76 -25.11 -5.63
C VAL A 265 4.33 -26.53 -5.62
N ASP A 266 5.59 -26.70 -6.02
CA ASP A 266 6.25 -28.00 -6.08
C ASP A 266 6.47 -28.60 -4.68
N VAL A 267 6.96 -27.80 -3.72
CA VAL A 267 7.12 -28.22 -2.32
C VAL A 267 5.79 -28.71 -1.74
N ARG A 268 4.69 -27.99 -2.01
CA ARG A 268 3.34 -28.37 -1.57
C ARG A 268 2.82 -29.64 -2.24
N ALA A 269 3.18 -29.88 -3.50
CA ALA A 269 2.71 -31.01 -4.29
C ALA A 269 3.53 -32.30 -4.06
N GLN A 270 4.82 -32.19 -3.73
CA GLN A 270 5.78 -33.31 -3.79
C GLN A 270 6.41 -33.70 -2.44
N ASN A 271 5.85 -33.32 -1.30
CA ASN A 271 6.45 -33.54 0.03
C ASN A 271 7.85 -32.89 0.21
N GLY A 272 8.18 -31.86 -0.57
CA GLY A 272 9.36 -31.01 -0.34
C GLY A 272 10.66 -31.37 -1.07
N GLU A 273 10.61 -31.95 -2.26
CA GLU A 273 11.78 -32.05 -3.16
C GLU A 273 11.82 -30.81 -4.09
N VAL A 274 12.92 -30.03 -4.05
CA VAL A 274 13.02 -28.68 -4.66
C VAL A 274 14.32 -28.48 -5.46
N GLU A 275 15.01 -29.55 -5.83
CA GLU A 275 16.41 -29.44 -6.26
C GLU A 275 16.57 -28.67 -7.59
N GLY A 276 17.33 -27.56 -7.57
CA GLY A 276 17.81 -26.85 -8.76
C GLY A 276 17.34 -25.39 -8.91
N ASP A 277 16.13 -25.05 -8.44
CA ASP A 277 15.52 -23.74 -8.70
C ASP A 277 16.06 -22.61 -7.81
N PHE A 278 16.44 -22.93 -6.56
CA PHE A 278 17.07 -21.95 -5.67
C PHE A 278 18.45 -21.48 -6.15
N CYS A 279 19.17 -22.27 -6.94
CA CYS A 279 20.44 -21.85 -7.53
C CYS A 279 20.27 -20.80 -8.63
N LYS A 280 19.14 -20.87 -9.35
CA LYS A 280 18.75 -19.86 -10.31
C LYS A 280 18.37 -18.57 -9.60
N ILE A 281 17.67 -18.66 -8.47
CA ILE A 281 17.38 -17.52 -7.58
C ILE A 281 18.69 -16.85 -7.11
N ASP A 282 19.62 -17.62 -6.53
CA ASP A 282 20.92 -17.11 -6.04
C ASP A 282 21.70 -16.39 -7.15
N ALA A 283 21.72 -16.98 -8.35
CA ALA A 283 22.32 -16.35 -9.51
C ALA A 283 21.70 -14.96 -9.76
N TYR A 284 20.39 -14.88 -10.01
CA TYR A 284 19.74 -13.60 -10.31
C TYR A 284 19.94 -12.58 -9.20
N MET A 285 19.81 -12.99 -7.93
CA MET A 285 20.04 -12.13 -6.78
C MET A 285 21.48 -11.61 -6.72
N LYS A 286 22.49 -12.43 -7.00
CA LYS A 286 23.88 -11.99 -7.10
C LYS A 286 24.09 -10.94 -8.19
N GLY A 287 23.41 -11.09 -9.33
CA GLY A 287 23.41 -10.10 -10.41
C GLY A 287 22.84 -8.75 -9.96
N VAL A 288 21.69 -8.76 -9.28
CA VAL A 288 21.05 -7.57 -8.71
C VAL A 288 21.91 -6.95 -7.60
N GLY A 289 22.48 -7.77 -6.71
CA GLY A 289 23.37 -7.35 -5.63
C GLY A 289 24.60 -6.61 -6.14
N GLY A 290 25.19 -7.08 -7.25
CA GLY A 290 26.29 -6.37 -7.93
C GLY A 290 25.89 -5.02 -8.53
N PHE A 291 24.60 -4.79 -8.83
CA PHE A 291 24.10 -3.51 -9.32
C PHE A 291 23.76 -2.54 -8.19
N VAL A 292 23.14 -3.00 -7.09
CA VAL A 292 22.78 -2.13 -5.95
C VAL A 292 23.91 -1.93 -4.94
N GLY A 293 24.96 -2.76 -5.01
CA GLY A 293 26.12 -2.76 -4.11
C GLY A 293 27.45 -2.40 -4.77
N ALA A 294 27.42 -1.87 -6.01
CA ALA A 294 28.57 -1.22 -6.67
C ALA A 294 28.53 0.30 -6.49
#